data_AF-A0A5F1YTF9-F1
#
_entry.id   AF-A0A5F1YTF9-F1
#
_cell.length_a   1.000
_cell.length_b   1.000
_cell.length_c   1.000
_cell.angle_alpha   90.00
_cell.angle_beta   90.00
_cell.angle_gamma   90.00
#
_symmetry.space_group_name_H-M   'P 1'
#
loop_
_entity.id
_entity.type
_entity.pdbx_description
1 polymer ?
#
loop_
_entity_poly.entity_id
_entity_poly.type
_entity_poly.pdbx_seq_one_letter_code
_entity_poly.pdbx_strand_id
1 'polypeptide(L)'
;MSPKVLVRFVLPLVLLSALRCKTKPDSQLQTLIQHATVLGETKCECETLERSSGAESEEVSICLGKLEAAEKTYKINIRLYRELAGTGETLVRNSYEKKCPR
;
A
#
# COMPACT_ATOMS: atom_id res chain seq x y z
N MET A 1 -53.69 -37.67 -18.31
CA MET A 1 -53.76 -36.81 -19.51
C MET A 1 -53.12 -35.46 -19.15
N SER A 2 -52.01 -35.09 -19.80
CA SER A 2 -51.46 -33.72 -19.80
C SER A 2 -52.07 -32.92 -20.96
N PRO A 3 -52.12 -31.58 -20.88
CA PRO A 3 -51.08 -30.78 -21.55
C PRO A 3 -50.63 -29.56 -20.70
N LYS A 4 -49.31 -29.37 -20.51
CA LYS A 4 -48.45 -28.39 -21.23
C LYS A 4 -48.91 -26.93 -21.13
N VAL A 5 -48.29 -26.15 -20.24
CA VAL A 5 -47.88 -24.78 -20.56
C VAL A 5 -46.42 -24.58 -20.18
N LEU A 6 -45.67 -24.34 -21.24
CA LEU A 6 -44.24 -24.16 -21.35
C LEU A 6 -43.90 -22.70 -21.04
N VAL A 7 -43.39 -22.38 -19.86
CA VAL A 7 -42.75 -21.07 -19.64
C VAL A 7 -41.26 -21.24 -19.91
N ARG A 8 -40.89 -20.85 -21.15
CA ARG A 8 -39.52 -20.63 -21.59
C ARG A 8 -38.87 -19.55 -20.72
N PHE A 9 -38.13 -19.94 -19.69
CA PHE A 9 -37.11 -19.05 -19.12
C PHE A 9 -35.86 -19.15 -19.99
N VAL A 10 -35.83 -18.26 -20.98
CA VAL A 10 -34.62 -17.94 -21.73
C VAL A 10 -33.67 -17.24 -20.75
N LEU A 11 -32.49 -17.83 -20.60
CA LEU A 11 -31.33 -17.33 -19.88
C LEU A 11 -31.02 -15.85 -20.22
N PRO A 12 -30.35 -15.14 -19.30
CA PRO A 12 -28.90 -15.05 -19.49
C PRO A 12 -28.17 -15.47 -18.21
N LEU A 13 -27.37 -16.55 -18.23
CA LEU A 13 -25.90 -16.48 -18.30
C LEU A 13 -25.41 -15.04 -18.46
N VAL A 14 -24.49 -14.61 -17.59
CA VAL A 14 -23.85 -13.27 -17.52
C VAL A 14 -24.39 -12.46 -16.35
N LEU A 15 -23.90 -12.76 -15.14
CA LEU A 15 -23.76 -11.78 -14.03
C LEU A 15 -23.00 -12.37 -12.82
N LEU A 16 -22.67 -13.66 -12.85
CA LEU A 16 -21.83 -14.31 -11.81
C LEU A 16 -20.31 -14.22 -12.06
N SER A 17 -19.85 -13.55 -13.12
CA SER A 17 -18.43 -13.42 -13.45
C SER A 17 -17.75 -12.13 -12.93
N ALA A 18 -18.44 -11.27 -12.18
CA ALA A 18 -17.88 -10.00 -11.69
C ALA A 18 -17.31 -10.05 -10.25
N LEU A 19 -17.31 -11.21 -9.57
CA LEU A 19 -16.68 -11.31 -8.25
C LEU A 19 -15.17 -11.59 -8.38
N ARG A 20 -14.39 -10.51 -8.22
CA ARG A 20 -12.91 -10.43 -8.12
C ARG A 20 -12.14 -10.48 -9.43
N CYS A 21 -12.44 -9.55 -10.34
CA CYS A 21 -11.35 -8.97 -11.12
C CYS A 21 -10.44 -8.21 -10.15
N LYS A 22 -9.42 -8.90 -9.61
CA LYS A 22 -8.24 -8.27 -8.99
C LYS A 22 -7.49 -7.59 -10.13
N THR A 23 -7.97 -6.42 -10.57
CA THR A 23 -7.24 -5.59 -11.53
C THR A 23 -5.86 -5.37 -10.93
N LYS A 24 -4.82 -5.81 -11.65
CA LYS A 24 -3.44 -5.58 -11.20
C LYS A 24 -3.32 -4.07 -10.92
N PRO A 25 -2.76 -3.68 -9.76
CA PRO A 25 -2.61 -2.27 -9.46
C PRO A 25 -1.81 -1.61 -10.59
N ASP A 26 -2.24 -0.41 -10.95
CA ASP A 26 -1.55 0.44 -11.92
C ASP A 26 -0.04 0.50 -11.60
N SER A 27 0.81 0.57 -12.62
CA SER A 27 2.27 0.56 -12.40
C SER A 27 2.73 1.71 -11.51
N GLN A 28 2.07 2.88 -11.58
CA GLN A 28 2.33 4.02 -10.71
C GLN A 28 1.92 3.72 -9.26
N LEU A 29 0.76 3.08 -9.08
CA LEU A 29 0.27 2.67 -7.77
C LEU A 29 1.18 1.62 -7.13
N GLN A 30 1.73 0.67 -7.89
CA GLN A 30 2.70 -0.30 -7.39
C GLN A 30 3.99 0.37 -6.91
N THR A 31 4.55 1.25 -7.73
CA THR A 31 5.74 2.03 -7.37
C THR A 31 5.51 2.84 -6.10
N LEU A 32 4.34 3.49 -6.00
CA LEU A 32 3.98 4.22 -4.79
C LEU A 32 3.87 3.31 -3.57
N ILE A 33 3.16 2.18 -3.68
CA ILE A 33 3.02 1.20 -2.59
C ILE A 33 4.39 0.77 -2.08
N GLN A 34 5.31 0.46 -2.99
CA GLN A 34 6.66 0.03 -2.62
C GLN A 34 7.41 1.12 -1.83
N HIS A 35 7.49 2.34 -2.35
CA HIS A 35 8.24 3.42 -1.70
C HIS A 35 7.58 3.93 -0.41
N ALA A 36 6.25 3.97 -0.37
CA ALA A 36 5.50 4.32 0.84
C ALA A 36 5.70 3.28 1.94
N THR A 37 5.69 1.99 1.57
CA THR A 37 5.94 0.89 2.51
C THR A 37 7.33 1.01 3.10
N VAL A 38 8.37 1.11 2.27
CA VAL A 38 9.77 1.26 2.70
C VAL A 38 9.91 2.45 3.64
N LEU A 39 9.35 3.61 3.29
CA LEU A 39 9.43 4.79 4.15
C LEU A 39 8.79 4.56 5.52
N GLY A 40 7.58 3.99 5.58
CA GLY A 40 6.91 3.71 6.84
C GLY A 40 7.66 2.70 7.71
N GLU A 41 8.19 1.64 7.10
CA GLU A 41 8.98 0.61 7.81
C GLU A 41 10.29 1.19 8.34
N THR A 42 11.03 1.97 7.54
CA THR A 42 12.28 2.60 7.96
C THR A 42 12.06 3.63 9.08
N LYS A 43 10.94 4.38 9.06
CA LYS A 43 10.57 5.27 10.19
C LYS A 43 10.46 4.49 11.49
N CYS A 44 9.75 3.37 11.46
CA CYS A 44 9.58 2.50 12.62
C CYS A 44 10.91 1.88 13.09
N GLU A 45 11.74 1.42 12.17
CA GLU A 45 13.06 0.86 12.47
C GLU A 45 13.94 1.86 13.22
N CYS A 46 14.06 3.09 12.70
CA CYS A 46 14.90 4.11 13.33
C CYS A 46 14.38 4.54 14.70
N GLU A 47 13.06 4.70 14.86
CA GLU A 47 12.48 5.05 16.15
C GLU A 47 12.68 3.93 17.19
N THR A 48 12.55 2.67 16.77
CA THR A 48 12.81 1.52 17.65
C THR A 48 14.26 1.48 18.10
N LEU A 49 15.18 1.72 17.16
CA LEU A 49 16.61 1.76 17.41
C LEU A 49 17.01 2.92 18.34
N GLU A 50 16.41 4.09 18.13
CA GLU A 50 16.61 5.27 18.97
C GLU A 50 16.15 5.00 20.41
N ARG A 51 15.02 4.32 20.60
CA ARG A 51 14.54 3.90 21.92
C ARG A 51 15.44 2.86 22.59
N SER A 52 16.08 1.97 21.84
CA SER A 52 16.93 0.91 22.40
C SER A 52 18.34 1.37 22.70
N SER A 53 18.92 2.18 21.82
CA SER A 53 20.35 2.50 21.81
C SER A 53 20.66 3.95 22.18
N GLY A 54 19.63 4.80 22.26
CA GLY A 54 19.78 6.24 22.47
C GLY A 54 20.08 7.00 21.18
N ALA A 55 19.71 8.28 21.15
CA ALA A 55 19.75 9.11 19.94
C ALA A 55 21.17 9.34 19.37
N GLU A 56 22.22 9.20 20.17
CA GLU A 56 23.61 9.47 19.76
C GLU A 56 24.37 8.22 19.29
N SER A 57 23.71 7.08 19.15
CA SER A 57 24.35 5.85 18.64
C SER A 57 24.71 5.98 17.16
N GLU A 58 25.84 5.37 16.76
CA GLU A 58 26.29 5.31 15.36
C GLU A 58 25.24 4.60 14.49
N GLU A 59 24.62 3.56 15.03
CA GLU A 59 23.56 2.82 14.36
C GLU A 59 22.32 3.69 14.11
N VAL A 60 21.97 4.58 15.05
CA VAL A 60 20.89 5.57 14.86
C VAL A 60 21.25 6.55 13.75
N SER A 61 22.48 7.04 13.73
CA SER A 61 22.96 7.93 12.66
C SER A 61 22.90 7.27 11.29
N ILE A 62 23.30 6.00 11.18
CA ILE A 62 23.18 5.21 9.95
C ILE A 62 21.71 5.05 9.55
N CYS A 63 20.82 4.77 10.51
CA CYS A 63 19.40 4.62 10.25
C CYS A 63 18.76 5.91 9.73
N LEU A 64 19.07 7.04 10.36
CA LEU A 64 18.58 8.35 9.91
C LEU A 64 19.00 8.68 8.48
N GLY A 65 20.21 8.28 8.07
CA GLY A 65 20.65 8.38 6.67
C GLY A 65 19.79 7.55 5.70
N LYS A 66 19.40 6.32 6.09
CA LYS A 66 18.46 5.50 5.30
C LYS A 66 17.08 6.13 5.23
N LEU A 67 16.61 6.69 6.34
CA LEU A 67 15.32 7.36 6.43
C LEU A 67 15.26 8.57 5.49
N GLU A 68 16.30 9.38 5.46
CA GLU A 68 16.38 10.53 4.56
C GLU A 68 16.36 10.11 3.08
N ALA A 69 17.11 9.06 2.72
CA ALA A 69 17.12 8.51 1.37
C ALA A 69 15.74 7.98 0.95
N ALA A 70 15.05 7.28 1.85
CA ALA A 70 13.69 6.78 1.64
C ALA A 70 12.71 7.94 1.46
N GLU A 71 12.80 8.99 2.30
CA GLU A 71 11.95 10.17 2.18
C GLU A 71 12.15 10.91 0.87
N LYS A 72 13.40 11.12 0.45
CA LYS A 72 13.72 11.78 -0.82
C LYS A 72 13.12 11.02 -2.00
N THR A 73 13.29 9.70 -2.02
CA THR A 73 12.78 8.83 -3.09
C THR A 73 11.25 8.86 -3.13
N TYR A 74 10.59 8.76 -1.98
CA TYR A 74 9.14 8.86 -1.88
C TYR A 74 8.61 10.23 -2.34
N LYS A 75 9.24 11.33 -1.90
CA LYS A 75 8.87 12.71 -2.30
C LYS A 75 9.01 12.93 -3.82
N ILE A 76 10.02 12.35 -4.46
CA ILE A 76 10.17 12.39 -5.92
C ILE A 76 8.99 11.67 -6.59
N ASN A 77 8.67 10.45 -6.15
CA ASN A 77 7.57 9.67 -6.72
C ASN A 77 6.21 10.36 -6.54
N ILE A 78 5.93 10.95 -5.38
CA ILE A 78 4.69 11.72 -5.17
C ILE A 78 4.62 12.99 -6.01
N ARG A 79 5.74 13.63 -6.31
CA ARG A 79 5.76 14.77 -7.24
C ARG A 79 5.47 14.36 -8.67
N LEU A 80 5.90 13.17 -9.07
CA LEU A 80 5.63 12.59 -10.39
C LEU A 80 4.17 12.14 -10.54
N TYR A 81 3.57 11.62 -9.46
CA TYR A 81 2.20 11.09 -9.42
C TYR A 81 1.36 11.84 -8.38
N ARG A 82 1.11 13.13 -8.59
CA ARG A 82 0.50 14.03 -7.59
C ARG A 82 -0.89 13.58 -7.17
N GLU A 83 -1.65 13.02 -8.10
CA GLU A 83 -2.97 12.45 -7.89
C GLU A 83 -2.98 11.31 -6.85
N LEU A 84 -1.83 10.68 -6.61
CA LEU A 84 -1.67 9.61 -5.63
C LEU A 84 -1.14 10.09 -4.26
N ALA A 85 -0.90 11.40 -4.06
CA ALA A 85 -0.32 11.93 -2.83
C ALA A 85 -1.06 11.52 -1.55
N GLY A 86 -2.38 11.71 -1.51
CA GLY A 86 -3.20 11.33 -0.35
C GLY A 86 -3.20 9.82 -0.06
N THR A 87 -3.19 9.01 -1.12
CA THR A 87 -3.02 7.55 -1.01
C THR A 87 -1.66 7.21 -0.45
N GLY A 88 -0.61 7.88 -0.91
CA GLY A 88 0.76 7.69 -0.45
C GLY A 88 0.91 7.94 1.05
N GLU A 89 0.42 9.08 1.55
CA GLU A 89 0.53 9.43 2.98
C GLU A 89 -0.15 8.38 3.86
N THR A 90 -1.33 7.94 3.44
CA THR A 90 -2.07 6.87 4.12
C THR A 90 -1.28 5.56 4.13
N LEU A 91 -0.63 5.19 3.02
CA LEU A 91 0.18 3.99 2.92
C LEU A 91 1.43 4.05 3.83
N VAL A 92 2.10 5.21 3.90
CA VAL A 92 3.24 5.42 4.81
C VAL A 92 2.80 5.21 6.25
N ARG A 93 1.70 5.86 6.66
CA ARG A 93 1.15 5.73 8.02
C ARG A 93 0.79 4.27 8.33
N ASN A 94 0.05 3.61 7.45
CA ASN A 94 -0.38 2.24 7.66
C ASN A 94 0.81 1.27 7.74
N SER A 95 1.85 1.49 6.92
CA SER A 95 3.07 0.67 6.96
C SER A 95 3.82 0.84 8.28
N TYR A 96 3.95 2.09 8.74
CA TYR A 96 4.52 2.42 10.05
C TYR A 96 3.72 1.75 11.18
N GLU A 97 2.41 1.97 11.25
CA GLU A 97 1.55 1.43 12.32
C GLU A 97 1.55 -0.10 12.37
N LYS A 98 1.69 -0.75 11.21
CA LYS A 98 1.80 -2.21 11.12
C LYS A 98 3.08 -2.76 11.74
N LYS A 99 4.19 -2.03 11.63
CA LYS A 99 5.50 -2.45 12.18
C LYS A 99 5.75 -1.93 13.59
N CYS A 100 5.24 -0.75 13.88
CA CYS A 100 5.30 -0.07 15.17
C CYS A 100 3.87 0.16 15.70
N PRO A 101 3.19 -0.91 16.15
CA PRO A 101 1.94 -0.75 16.87
C PRO A 101 2.22 0.03 18.17
N ARG A 102 1.40 1.06 18.42
CA ARG A 102 1.45 1.83 19.67
C ARG A 102 0.84 1.06 20.82
#